data_AF-A0A1M5ZMX8-F1
#
_entry.id   AF-A0A1M5ZMX8-F1
#
_cell.length_a   1.000
_cell.length_b   1.000
_cell.length_c   1.000
_cell.angle_alpha   90.00
_cell.angle_beta   90.00
_cell.angle_gamma   90.00
#
_symmetry.space_group_name_H-M   'P 1'
#
loop_
_entity.id
_entity.type
_entity.pdbx_description
1 polymer ?
#
loop_
_entity_poly.entity_id
_entity_poly.type
_entity_poly.pdbx_seq_one_letter_code
_entity_poly.pdbx_strand_id
1 'polypeptide(L)'
;MNTKRSKRWNGNLDSLSADFLKDVMEKMESYGPGVQFELPGHAQRPNYQVINNAGKKMAFDKKNLLTGLNANGNVSDTLSAVFTLDAVKAAMNGGGARPAARARAPRPGAAGGASGAGRSHTPAAQVIDTIEHDKYAYFKGNRETLPEGIQKHSGAISQLMKSGMSAEDAFGEIIKLHF
;
A
#
# COMPACT_ATOMS: atom_id res chain seq x y z
N MET A 1 41.38 12.25 16.43
CA MET A 1 40.38 11.21 16.77
C MET A 1 39.23 11.32 15.77
N ASN A 2 39.36 10.66 14.60
CA ASN A 2 38.43 10.80 13.48
C ASN A 2 37.33 9.74 13.60
N THR A 3 36.19 10.10 14.19
CA THR A 3 35.05 9.18 14.31
C THR A 3 34.49 8.92 12.92
N LYS A 4 34.79 7.76 12.34
CA LYS A 4 34.10 7.20 11.17
C LYS A 4 32.62 6.99 11.52
N ARG A 5 31.84 8.08 11.50
CA ARG A 5 30.40 8.09 11.82
C ARG A 5 29.74 7.23 10.74
N SER A 6 29.42 5.97 11.06
CA SER A 6 28.76 5.03 10.15
C SER A 6 27.56 5.74 9.52
N LYS A 7 27.51 5.77 8.18
CA LYS A 7 26.50 6.52 7.41
C LYS A 7 25.12 5.94 7.72
N ARG A 8 24.44 6.53 8.70
CA ARG A 8 23.09 6.13 9.12
C ARG A 8 22.13 6.38 7.97
N TRP A 9 21.18 5.48 7.80
CA TRP A 9 20.12 5.67 6.81
C TRP A 9 19.36 6.97 7.09
N ASN A 10 19.20 7.79 6.05
CA ASN A 10 18.68 9.16 6.16
C ASN A 10 17.18 9.27 5.84
N GLY A 11 16.50 8.15 5.60
CA GLY A 11 15.10 8.13 5.21
C GLY A 11 14.86 8.10 3.69
N ASN A 12 15.89 8.23 2.86
CA ASN A 12 15.77 8.10 1.41
C ASN A 12 16.12 6.68 0.94
N LEU A 13 15.28 6.10 0.09
CA LEU A 13 15.51 4.79 -0.54
C LEU A 13 16.81 4.78 -1.35
N ASP A 14 17.17 5.89 -1.99
CA ASP A 14 18.40 6.02 -2.80
C ASP A 14 19.69 5.82 -1.99
N SER A 15 19.61 5.96 -0.66
CA SER A 15 20.76 5.77 0.23
C SER A 15 20.96 4.33 0.69
N LEU A 16 20.02 3.43 0.36
CA LEU A 16 20.11 2.00 0.64
C LEU A 16 20.82 1.27 -0.49
N SER A 17 21.54 0.19 -0.16
CA SER A 17 22.20 -0.65 -1.16
C SER A 17 21.17 -1.41 -2.01
N ALA A 18 21.42 -1.54 -3.31
CA ALA A 18 20.56 -2.30 -4.24
C ALA A 18 20.32 -3.75 -3.78
N ASP A 19 21.33 -4.42 -3.23
CA ASP A 19 21.19 -5.79 -2.69
C ASP A 19 20.15 -5.86 -1.56
N PHE A 20 20.15 -4.87 -0.67
CA PHE A 20 19.18 -4.79 0.43
C PHE A 20 17.77 -4.50 -0.09
N LEU A 21 17.64 -3.60 -1.07
CA LEU A 21 16.35 -3.31 -1.68
C LEU A 21 15.79 -4.52 -2.43
N LYS A 22 16.65 -5.33 -3.06
CA LYS A 22 16.28 -6.59 -3.70
C LYS A 22 15.71 -7.59 -2.69
N ASP A 23 16.37 -7.77 -1.55
CA ASP A 23 15.87 -8.65 -0.49
C ASP A 23 14.53 -8.16 0.07
N VAL A 24 14.40 -6.85 0.29
CA VAL A 24 13.14 -6.23 0.76
C VAL A 24 12.03 -6.45 -0.27
N MET A 25 12.32 -6.29 -1.56
CA MET A 25 11.37 -6.51 -2.64
C MET A 25 10.85 -7.95 -2.67
N GLU A 26 11.71 -8.95 -2.47
CA GLU A 26 11.31 -10.36 -2.37
C GLU A 26 10.30 -10.58 -1.22
N LYS A 27 10.52 -9.91 -0.07
CA LYS A 27 9.60 -9.97 1.07
C LYS A 27 8.30 -9.21 0.81
N MET A 28 8.35 -8.10 0.08
CA MET A 28 7.15 -7.38 -0.34
C MET A 28 6.30 -8.22 -1.30
N GLU A 29 6.92 -8.92 -2.25
CA GLU A 29 6.21 -9.84 -3.16
C GLU A 29 5.57 -11.01 -2.42
N SER A 30 6.22 -11.51 -1.35
CA SER A 30 5.71 -12.62 -0.55
C SER A 30 4.60 -12.24 0.43
N TYR A 31 4.67 -11.04 1.01
CA TYR A 31 3.89 -10.70 2.21
C TYR A 31 3.05 -9.43 2.10
N GLY A 32 3.36 -8.51 1.19
CA GLY A 32 2.58 -7.28 1.05
C GLY A 32 3.26 -6.17 0.24
N PRO A 33 2.48 -5.35 -0.49
CA PRO A 33 3.03 -4.36 -1.41
C PRO A 33 3.57 -3.09 -0.75
N GLY A 34 3.39 -2.92 0.57
CA GLY A 34 3.86 -1.75 1.32
C GLY A 34 5.04 -2.09 2.22
N VAL A 35 6.03 -1.20 2.29
CA VAL A 35 7.14 -1.31 3.25
C VAL A 35 7.33 -0.01 4.01
N GLN A 36 7.63 -0.11 5.30
CA GLN A 36 8.08 1.00 6.13
C GLN A 36 9.40 0.64 6.79
N PHE A 37 10.26 1.63 6.96
CA PHE A 37 11.56 1.45 7.58
C PHE A 37 11.64 2.22 8.89
N GLU A 38 12.45 1.72 9.80
CA GLU A 38 12.77 2.37 11.07
C GLU A 38 13.58 3.66 10.86
N LEU A 39 13.19 4.72 11.57
CA LEU A 39 13.89 6.00 11.61
C LEU A 39 14.04 6.47 13.05
N PRO A 40 15.17 7.06 13.49
CA PRO A 40 16.44 7.13 12.78
C PRO A 40 17.06 5.72 12.67
N GLY A 41 17.49 5.35 11.46
CA GLY A 41 18.11 4.05 11.25
C GLY A 41 19.32 3.87 12.15
N HIS A 42 19.29 2.85 13.01
CA HIS A 42 20.39 2.55 13.92
C HIS A 42 21.70 2.23 13.18
N ALA A 43 21.61 1.81 11.92
CA ALA A 43 22.73 1.46 11.04
C ALA A 43 22.51 1.95 9.59
N GLN A 44 23.44 1.59 8.70
CA GLN A 44 23.31 1.78 7.25
C GLN A 44 22.13 1.00 6.65
N ARG A 45 21.74 -0.10 7.32
CA ARG A 45 20.55 -0.90 7.00
C ARG A 45 19.54 -0.75 8.14
N PRO A 46 18.39 -0.07 7.91
CA PRO A 46 17.33 0.02 8.90
C PRO A 46 16.57 -1.30 9.01
N ASN A 47 15.96 -1.55 10.15
CA ASN A 47 14.92 -2.57 10.25
C ASN A 47 13.70 -2.09 9.45
N TYR A 48 12.89 -3.02 8.97
CA TYR A 48 11.75 -2.70 8.13
C TYR A 48 10.53 -3.52 8.48
N GLN A 49 9.36 -3.07 8.08
CA GLN A 49 8.12 -3.80 8.21
C GLN A 49 7.38 -3.81 6.88
N VAL A 50 6.94 -4.98 6.48
CA VAL A 50 6.09 -5.18 5.31
C VAL A 50 4.64 -5.12 5.74
N ILE A 51 3.81 -4.44 4.96
CA ILE A 51 2.40 -4.20 5.19
C ILE A 51 1.61 -4.86 4.05
N ASN A 52 0.74 -5.79 4.41
CA ASN A 52 -0.17 -6.45 3.48
C ASN A 52 -1.39 -5.55 3.16
N ASN A 53 -2.13 -5.89 2.10
CA ASN A 53 -3.38 -5.25 1.70
C ASN A 53 -4.42 -5.23 2.83
N ALA A 54 -4.41 -6.24 3.69
CA ALA A 54 -5.25 -6.31 4.88
C ALA A 54 -4.78 -5.42 6.05
N GLY A 55 -3.73 -4.59 5.86
CA GLY A 55 -3.14 -3.75 6.89
C GLY A 55 -2.30 -4.50 7.94
N LYS A 56 -2.15 -5.82 7.80
CA LYS A 56 -1.31 -6.65 8.68
C LYS A 56 0.17 -6.36 8.42
N LYS A 57 0.96 -6.31 9.48
CA LYS A 57 2.38 -5.94 9.44
C LYS A 57 3.26 -7.10 9.84
N MET A 58 4.40 -7.24 9.18
CA MET A 58 5.47 -8.16 9.57
C MET A 58 6.78 -7.40 9.64
N ALA A 59 7.47 -7.47 10.78
CA ALA A 59 8.73 -6.78 10.99
C ALA A 59 9.91 -7.70 10.66
N PHE A 60 10.92 -7.13 10.02
CA PHE A 60 12.17 -7.77 9.64
C PHE A 60 13.34 -6.93 10.14
N ASP A 61 14.39 -7.60 10.62
CA ASP A 61 15.62 -6.93 10.97
C ASP A 61 16.49 -6.60 9.73
N LYS A 62 17.61 -5.91 9.97
CA LYS A 62 18.65 -5.64 8.96
C LYS A 62 19.26 -6.87 8.25
N LYS A 63 18.99 -8.09 8.75
CA LYS A 63 19.43 -9.38 8.17
C LYS A 63 18.27 -10.10 7.47
N ASN A 64 17.12 -9.44 7.27
CA ASN A 64 15.91 -10.02 6.70
C ASN A 64 15.30 -11.16 7.53
N LEU A 65 15.60 -11.21 8.83
CA LEU A 65 15.02 -12.18 9.76
C LEU A 65 13.75 -11.60 10.37
N LEU A 66 12.73 -12.44 10.51
CA LEU A 66 11.48 -12.05 11.14
C LEU A 66 11.72 -11.64 12.59
N THR A 67 11.16 -10.51 12.99
CA THR A 67 11.24 -9.97 14.35
C THR A 67 9.86 -9.69 14.90
N GLY A 68 9.76 -9.70 16.24
CA GLY A 68 8.55 -9.29 16.92
C GLY A 68 8.27 -7.80 16.72
N LEU A 69 7.00 -7.45 16.63
CA LEU A 69 6.54 -6.06 16.67
C LEU A 69 6.58 -5.55 18.12
N ASN A 70 6.76 -4.23 18.28
CA ASN A 70 6.63 -3.56 19.57
C ASN A 70 5.16 -3.54 20.04
N ALA A 71 4.92 -3.00 21.24
CA ALA A 71 3.57 -2.86 21.81
C ALA A 71 2.61 -2.04 20.93
N ASN A 72 3.16 -1.18 20.06
CA ASN A 72 2.39 -0.34 19.12
C ASN A 72 2.15 -1.04 17.77
N GLY A 73 2.52 -2.33 17.64
CA GLY A 73 2.37 -3.09 16.40
C GLY A 73 3.29 -2.61 15.28
N ASN A 74 4.49 -2.11 15.61
CA ASN A 74 5.47 -1.58 14.68
C ASN A 74 6.89 -2.10 14.97
N VAL A 75 7.80 -2.00 14.01
CA VAL A 75 9.22 -2.35 14.16
C VAL A 75 9.98 -1.35 15.06
N SER A 76 9.51 -0.09 15.11
CA SER A 76 10.09 0.97 15.93
C SER A 76 9.04 2.05 16.23
N ASP A 77 9.35 2.93 17.19
CA ASP A 77 8.46 4.04 17.57
C ASP A 77 8.46 5.17 16.54
N THR A 78 9.55 5.29 15.78
CA THR A 78 9.66 6.27 14.70
C THR A 78 9.92 5.55 13.38
N LEU A 79 9.06 5.83 12.39
CA LEU A 79 8.99 5.11 11.12
C LEU A 79 8.96 6.09 9.95
N SER A 80 9.54 5.65 8.83
CA SER A 80 9.48 6.33 7.54
C SER A 80 8.06 6.38 6.95
N ALA A 81 7.94 7.04 5.79
CA ALA A 81 6.78 6.88 4.93
C ALA A 81 6.61 5.41 4.50
N VAL A 82 5.38 5.04 4.14
CA VAL A 82 5.13 3.76 3.44
C VAL A 82 5.64 3.93 2.02
N PHE A 83 6.55 3.05 1.62
CA PHE A 83 7.00 2.93 0.26
C PHE A 83 6.26 1.77 -0.41
N THR A 84 5.83 1.99 -1.66
CA THR A 84 5.24 0.95 -2.49
C THR A 84 6.34 0.14 -3.18
N LEU A 85 5.99 -1.04 -3.66
CA LEU A 85 6.87 -1.90 -4.44
C LEU A 85 7.46 -1.14 -5.65
N ASP A 86 6.64 -0.33 -6.33
CA ASP A 86 7.08 0.51 -7.45
C ASP A 86 8.12 1.56 -7.04
N ALA A 87 7.97 2.17 -5.85
CA ALA A 87 8.94 3.12 -5.33
C ALA A 87 10.30 2.45 -5.01
N VAL A 88 10.26 1.21 -4.50
CA VAL A 88 11.47 0.41 -4.26
C VAL A 88 12.14 0.03 -5.57
N LYS A 89 11.38 -0.42 -6.58
CA LYS A 89 11.87 -0.71 -7.93
C LYS A 89 12.47 0.53 -8.61
N ALA A 90 11.82 1.68 -8.48
CA ALA A 90 12.32 2.94 -9.02
C ALA A 90 13.64 3.36 -8.36
N ALA A 91 13.74 3.25 -7.03
CA ALA A 91 14.98 3.53 -6.29
C ALA A 91 16.12 2.57 -6.68
N MET A 92 15.83 1.29 -6.92
CA MET A 92 16.82 0.34 -7.44
C MET A 92 17.35 0.72 -8.83
N ASN A 93 16.50 1.27 -9.69
CA ASN A 93 16.85 1.69 -11.05
C ASN A 93 17.48 3.09 -11.12
N GLY A 94 17.84 3.70 -9.97
CA GLY A 94 18.43 5.03 -9.90
C GLY A 94 17.44 6.18 -10.16
N GLY A 95 16.15 5.89 -10.28
CA GLY A 95 15.08 6.86 -10.39
C GLY A 95 14.55 7.19 -8.99
N GLY A 96 15.11 8.21 -8.35
CA GLY A 96 14.76 8.58 -6.98
C GLY A 96 13.27 8.79 -6.78
N ALA A 97 12.60 7.80 -6.17
CA ALA A 97 11.20 7.88 -5.83
C ALA A 97 11.06 8.75 -4.59
N ARG A 98 10.61 10.00 -4.80
CA ARG A 98 10.17 10.85 -3.69
C ARG A 98 9.03 10.15 -2.96
N PRO A 99 9.05 10.05 -1.62
CA PRO A 99 8.00 9.40 -0.86
C PRO A 99 6.65 10.06 -1.18
N ALA A 100 5.66 9.24 -1.52
CA ALA A 100 4.27 9.67 -1.57
C ALA A 100 3.92 10.30 -0.21
N ALA A 101 3.50 11.56 -0.24
CA ALA A 101 3.20 12.32 0.96
C ALA A 101 2.18 11.56 1.81
N ARG A 102 2.54 11.30 3.08
CA ARG A 102 1.62 10.80 4.09
C ARG A 102 0.37 11.68 4.10
N ALA A 103 -0.79 11.08 3.85
CA ALA A 103 -2.05 11.60 4.36
C ALA A 103 -1.95 11.62 5.90
N ARG A 104 -1.65 12.80 6.46
CA ARG A 104 -1.74 13.05 7.89
C ARG A 104 -3.22 13.05 8.26
N ALA A 105 -3.58 12.30 9.30
CA ALA A 105 -4.85 12.46 9.99
C ALA A 105 -5.09 13.96 10.32
N PRO A 106 -6.32 14.46 10.16
CA PRO A 106 -6.59 15.89 10.20
C PRO A 106 -6.40 16.44 11.62
N ARG A 107 -5.48 17.39 11.77
CA ARG A 107 -5.50 18.37 12.87
C ARG A 107 -6.24 19.61 12.36
N PRO A 108 -7.19 20.18 13.12
CA PRO A 108 -7.87 21.40 12.72
C PRO A 108 -6.93 22.60 12.92
N GLY A 109 -6.68 23.37 11.86
CA GLY A 109 -5.92 24.62 11.98
C GLY A 109 -5.43 25.23 10.66
N ALA A 110 -6.18 26.23 10.20
CA ALA A 110 -5.74 27.42 9.45
C ALA A 110 -5.08 27.30 8.06
N ALA A 111 -5.90 27.62 7.04
CA ALA A 111 -5.67 28.50 5.88
C ALA A 111 -4.26 28.67 5.27
N GLY A 112 -4.17 28.41 3.96
CA GLY A 112 -3.20 29.06 3.10
C GLY A 112 -2.84 28.31 1.80
N GLY A 113 -3.49 28.68 0.69
CA GLY A 113 -2.79 28.96 -0.57
C GLY A 113 -2.31 27.81 -1.48
N ALA A 114 -3.12 27.60 -2.52
CA ALA A 114 -2.71 27.60 -3.94
C ALA A 114 -1.95 26.40 -4.58
N SER A 115 -2.65 25.84 -5.58
CA SER A 115 -2.18 25.43 -6.91
C SER A 115 -1.15 24.31 -7.02
N GLY A 116 -1.62 23.18 -7.56
CA GLY A 116 -0.78 22.10 -8.07
C GLY A 116 -1.61 21.00 -8.70
N ALA A 117 -2.26 21.30 -9.83
CA ALA A 117 -2.90 20.31 -10.70
C ALA A 117 -1.83 19.34 -11.26
N GLY A 118 -1.52 18.29 -10.51
CA GLY A 118 -0.76 17.15 -10.98
C GLY A 118 -1.72 16.08 -11.46
N ARG A 119 -1.77 15.86 -12.77
CA ARG A 119 -2.60 14.82 -13.41
C ARG A 119 -2.26 13.46 -12.80
N SER A 120 -3.22 12.94 -12.02
CA SER A 120 -3.19 11.60 -11.47
C SER A 120 -3.27 10.61 -12.62
N HIS A 121 -2.16 9.93 -12.94
CA HIS A 121 -2.23 8.65 -13.61
C HIS A 121 -2.82 7.65 -12.61
N THR A 122 -4.14 7.49 -12.66
CA THR A 122 -4.85 6.40 -11.97
C THR A 122 -4.34 5.08 -12.52
N PRO A 123 -3.69 4.22 -11.73
CA PRO A 123 -3.27 2.91 -12.19
C PRO A 123 -4.53 2.07 -12.35
N ALA A 124 -4.80 1.57 -13.55
CA ALA A 124 -5.93 0.66 -13.80
C ALA A 124 -5.97 -0.52 -12.80
N ALA A 125 -4.82 -0.92 -12.26
CA ALA A 125 -4.71 -1.92 -11.20
C ALA A 125 -5.38 -1.51 -9.88
N GLN A 126 -5.22 -0.26 -9.42
CA GLN A 126 -5.89 0.21 -8.19
C GLN A 126 -7.39 0.36 -8.41
N VAL A 127 -7.82 0.70 -9.63
CA VAL A 127 -9.23 0.77 -9.98
C VAL A 127 -9.85 -0.64 -9.94
N ILE A 128 -9.15 -1.66 -10.44
CA ILE A 128 -9.62 -3.06 -10.39
C ILE A 128 -9.70 -3.57 -8.94
N ASP A 129 -8.70 -3.30 -8.11
CA ASP A 129 -8.72 -3.68 -6.68
C ASP A 129 -9.88 -2.99 -5.92
N THR A 130 -10.16 -1.72 -6.25
CA THR A 130 -11.28 -0.98 -5.64
C THR A 130 -12.62 -1.57 -6.07
N ILE A 131 -12.77 -1.92 -7.36
CA ILE A 131 -14.00 -2.56 -7.88
C ILE A 131 -14.28 -3.90 -7.21
N GLU A 132 -13.26 -4.74 -7.02
CA GLU A 132 -13.44 -6.03 -6.37
C GLU A 132 -13.78 -5.90 -4.89
N HIS A 133 -13.15 -4.93 -4.22
CA HIS A 133 -13.49 -4.58 -2.84
C HIS A 133 -14.95 -4.11 -2.70
N ASP A 134 -15.37 -3.18 -3.55
CA ASP A 134 -16.72 -2.59 -3.50
C ASP A 134 -17.80 -3.63 -3.85
N LYS A 135 -17.54 -4.48 -4.84
CA LYS A 135 -18.38 -5.63 -5.18
C LYS A 135 -18.57 -6.56 -3.98
N TYR A 136 -17.49 -6.87 -3.26
CA TYR A 136 -17.54 -7.76 -2.11
C TYR A 136 -18.27 -7.11 -0.92
N ALA A 137 -18.03 -5.83 -0.68
CA ALA A 137 -18.71 -5.07 0.37
C ALA A 137 -20.23 -5.05 0.15
N TYR A 138 -20.67 -4.76 -1.08
CA TYR A 138 -22.09 -4.77 -1.45
C TYR A 138 -22.69 -6.18 -1.34
N PHE A 139 -22.03 -7.19 -1.90
CA PHE A 139 -22.51 -8.58 -1.81
C PHE A 139 -22.68 -9.05 -0.37
N LYS A 140 -21.76 -8.67 0.52
CA LYS A 140 -21.81 -9.03 1.94
C LYS A 140 -22.93 -8.31 2.68
N GLY A 141 -23.14 -7.03 2.42
CA GLY A 141 -24.21 -6.23 3.03
C GLY A 141 -25.61 -6.63 2.57
N ASN A 142 -25.73 -7.08 1.33
CA ASN A 142 -27.01 -7.33 0.67
C ASN A 142 -27.30 -8.82 0.45
N ARG A 143 -26.51 -9.72 1.04
CA ARG A 143 -26.61 -11.17 0.82
C ARG A 143 -28.03 -11.74 0.98
N GLU A 144 -28.80 -11.22 1.92
CA GLU A 144 -30.18 -11.67 2.19
C GLU A 144 -31.20 -11.14 1.15
N THR A 145 -30.87 -10.04 0.47
CA THR A 145 -31.73 -9.40 -0.54
C THR A 145 -31.37 -9.81 -1.98
N LEU A 146 -30.22 -10.45 -2.16
CA LEU A 146 -29.71 -10.85 -3.48
C LEU A 146 -30.20 -12.27 -3.84
N PRO A 147 -30.63 -12.51 -5.09
CA PRO A 147 -31.08 -13.83 -5.54
C PRO A 147 -29.99 -14.92 -5.38
N GLU A 148 -30.41 -16.13 -5.01
CA GLU A 148 -29.51 -17.28 -5.00
C GLU A 148 -28.95 -17.54 -6.41
N GLY A 149 -27.63 -17.68 -6.50
CA GLY A 149 -26.95 -17.89 -7.78
C GLY A 149 -26.43 -16.63 -8.46
N ILE A 150 -26.68 -15.42 -7.93
CA ILE A 150 -26.08 -14.18 -8.48
C ILE A 150 -24.54 -14.20 -8.49
N GLN A 151 -23.94 -14.99 -7.61
CA GLN A 151 -22.50 -15.24 -7.57
C GLN A 151 -21.94 -15.78 -8.90
N LYS A 152 -22.75 -16.53 -9.66
CA LYS A 152 -22.39 -17.04 -10.99
C LYS A 152 -22.19 -15.92 -12.02
N HIS A 153 -22.82 -14.77 -11.81
CA HIS A 153 -22.73 -13.58 -12.66
C HIS A 153 -21.71 -12.56 -12.14
N SER A 154 -20.88 -12.93 -11.14
CA SER A 154 -19.85 -12.05 -10.57
C SER A 154 -18.86 -11.48 -11.59
N GLY A 155 -18.57 -12.23 -12.67
CA GLY A 155 -17.75 -11.74 -13.78
C GLY A 155 -18.41 -10.59 -14.54
N ALA A 156 -19.71 -10.72 -14.85
CA ALA A 156 -20.48 -9.69 -15.53
C ALA A 156 -20.67 -8.43 -14.66
N ILE A 157 -20.92 -8.61 -13.36
CA ILE A 157 -20.98 -7.51 -12.38
C ILE A 157 -19.66 -6.74 -12.36
N SER A 158 -18.52 -7.45 -12.31
CA SER A 158 -17.20 -6.82 -12.31
C SER A 158 -16.94 -6.05 -13.61
N GLN A 159 -17.46 -6.53 -14.74
CA GLN A 159 -17.33 -5.85 -16.04
C GLN A 159 -18.17 -4.57 -16.12
N LEU A 160 -19.39 -4.58 -15.58
CA LEU A 160 -20.23 -3.38 -15.46
C LEU A 160 -19.59 -2.33 -14.53
N MET A 161 -19.03 -2.75 -13.41
CA MET A 161 -18.31 -1.85 -12.51
C MET A 161 -17.04 -1.28 -13.14
N LYS A 162 -16.31 -2.09 -13.94
CA LYS A 162 -15.18 -1.61 -14.76
C LYS A 162 -15.60 -0.59 -15.82
N SER A 163 -16.85 -0.62 -16.27
CA SER A 163 -17.41 0.37 -17.20
C SER A 163 -17.81 1.69 -16.54
N GLY A 164 -17.71 1.77 -15.20
CA GLY A 164 -17.99 2.98 -14.41
C GLY A 164 -19.30 2.95 -13.63
N MET A 165 -20.03 1.83 -13.62
CA MET A 165 -21.24 1.68 -12.80
C MET A 165 -20.91 1.42 -11.33
N SER A 166 -21.79 1.87 -10.43
CA SER A 166 -21.71 1.55 -9.00
C SER A 166 -21.96 0.06 -8.74
N ALA A 167 -21.61 -0.43 -7.55
CA ALA A 167 -21.89 -1.82 -7.18
C ALA A 167 -23.41 -2.06 -7.16
N GLU A 168 -24.16 -1.15 -6.56
CA GLU A 168 -25.63 -1.15 -6.47
C GLU A 168 -26.27 -1.32 -7.86
N ASP A 169 -25.89 -0.47 -8.81
CA ASP A 169 -26.44 -0.48 -10.17
C ASP A 169 -26.03 -1.74 -10.93
N ALA A 170 -24.77 -2.17 -10.81
CA ALA A 170 -24.27 -3.35 -11.49
C ALA A 170 -24.95 -4.64 -11.00
N PHE A 171 -25.18 -4.77 -9.69
CA PHE A 171 -25.96 -5.88 -9.14
C PHE A 171 -27.42 -5.79 -9.56
N GLY A 172 -28.03 -4.59 -9.52
CA GLY A 172 -29.42 -4.40 -9.93
C GLY A 172 -29.68 -4.74 -11.40
N GLU A 173 -28.76 -4.38 -12.29
CA GLU A 173 -28.87 -4.67 -13.72
C GLU A 173 -28.78 -6.17 -14.01
N ILE A 174 -27.86 -6.87 -13.32
CA ILE A 174 -27.71 -8.33 -13.45
C ILE A 174 -28.92 -9.07 -12.87
N ILE A 175 -29.54 -8.55 -11.80
CA ILE A 175 -30.81 -9.08 -11.31
C ILE A 175 -31.86 -8.95 -12.40
N LYS A 176 -32.13 -7.75 -12.93
CA LYS A 176 -33.15 -7.55 -13.98
C LYS A 176 -32.96 -8.43 -15.22
N LEU A 177 -31.71 -8.75 -15.57
CA LEU A 177 -31.39 -9.55 -16.76
C LEU A 177 -31.55 -11.06 -16.54
N HIS A 178 -31.46 -11.54 -15.30
CA HIS A 178 -31.35 -12.98 -15.01
C HIS A 178 -32.32 -13.51 -13.94
N PHE A 179 -33.05 -12.65 -13.24
CA PHE A 179 -33.97 -12.97 -12.14
C PHE A 179 -35.22 -12.08 -12.19
#